data_AF-A0A6L4AKN0-F1
#
_entry.id   AF-A0A6L4AKN0-F1
#
_cell.length_a   1.000
_cell.length_b   1.000
_cell.length_c   1.000
_cell.angle_alpha   90.00
_cell.angle_beta   90.00
_cell.angle_gamma   90.00
#
_symmetry.space_group_name_H-M   'P 1'
#
loop_
_entity.id
_entity.type
_entity.pdbx_description
1 polymer ?
#
loop_
_entity_poly.entity_id
_entity_poly.type
_entity_poly.pdbx_seq_one_letter_code
_entity_poly.pdbx_strand_id
1 'polypeptide(L)'
;MRTERETPVSQTSPFPDSSRDPETVWQPRPVNPFYRGVHFTTTEVCIMAEGNRKVLLAVDGSDESLAVVRYVSESLQPTDTEVLVYQVMSKVPEVFWDLGKDPAWLPKIEAVREYEQKQESIAAEFMNKVADMFRQAGFRPGSVTTRIGAQQEGIARDVVAEARRGGYGVLVVGRGKSASAPDLPLGGVASKILSSAPAPATWLVGGKPHADSILVAMDSSDNAIEAAKHVGRMFNHGRNTITLFHAVRGISVSVEGMEDIFPDSYRLRLLEDAEKEIRPALKLAEIWLAKMGVAADRISTKIVTGVASRAAAVIDEAKTGGYGTIVAGRRGISEVADFTMGRVTNKLTQLAKEQSLCIVG
;
A
#
# COMPACT_ATOMS: atom_id res chain seq x y z
N MET A 1 -33.10 -18.47 69.48
CA MET A 1 -34.05 -17.63 68.73
C MET A 1 -33.38 -16.31 68.40
N ARG A 2 -32.73 -16.24 67.23
CA ARG A 2 -32.26 -15.01 66.59
C ARG A 2 -32.72 -15.13 65.13
N THR A 3 -33.62 -14.24 64.75
CA THR A 3 -34.24 -14.14 63.43
C THR A 3 -33.35 -13.27 62.55
N GLU A 4 -32.64 -13.89 61.61
CA GLU A 4 -32.00 -13.19 60.49
C GLU A 4 -33.07 -12.90 59.43
N ARG A 5 -33.16 -11.63 59.01
CA ARG A 5 -34.05 -11.17 57.93
C ARG A 5 -33.34 -11.40 56.60
N GLU A 6 -33.95 -12.22 55.76
CA GLU A 6 -33.60 -12.35 54.34
C GLU A 6 -33.97 -11.06 53.59
N THR A 7 -33.00 -10.44 52.92
CA THR A 7 -33.21 -9.40 51.92
C THR A 7 -33.44 -10.05 50.54
N PRO A 8 -34.46 -9.66 49.76
CA PRO A 8 -34.73 -10.28 48.47
C PRO A 8 -33.77 -9.79 47.37
N VAL A 9 -33.31 -10.75 46.56
CA VAL A 9 -32.48 -10.55 45.37
C VAL A 9 -33.32 -9.91 44.27
N SER A 10 -32.97 -8.70 43.83
CA SER A 10 -33.58 -8.06 42.66
C SER A 10 -33.07 -8.69 41.38
N GLN A 11 -33.94 -9.38 40.63
CA GLN A 11 -33.70 -9.79 39.25
C GLN A 11 -33.80 -8.56 38.32
N THR A 12 -32.70 -8.17 37.69
CA THR A 12 -32.71 -7.17 36.60
C THR A 12 -32.76 -7.89 35.25
N SER A 13 -33.85 -7.69 34.50
CA SER A 13 -34.05 -8.15 33.12
C SER A 13 -33.10 -7.43 32.13
N PRO A 14 -32.61 -8.09 31.05
CA PRO A 14 -31.62 -7.51 30.14
C PRO A 14 -32.19 -6.74 28.94
N PHE A 15 -33.49 -6.41 28.90
CA PHE A 15 -34.10 -5.70 27.76
C PHE A 15 -34.43 -4.23 28.08
N PRO A 16 -34.08 -3.27 27.20
CA PRO A 16 -34.41 -1.87 27.41
C PRO A 16 -35.90 -1.59 27.18
N ASP A 17 -36.42 -0.74 28.06
CA ASP A 17 -37.75 -0.13 28.11
C ASP A 17 -38.21 0.42 26.74
N SER A 18 -39.41 0.01 26.32
CA SER A 18 -40.05 0.31 25.03
C SER A 18 -40.75 1.68 24.98
N SER A 19 -40.22 2.70 25.64
CA SER A 19 -40.85 4.02 25.79
C SER A 19 -40.01 5.19 25.27
N ARG A 20 -39.21 4.99 24.21
CA ARG A 20 -38.50 6.10 23.54
C ARG A 20 -39.09 6.41 22.16
N ASP A 21 -39.47 7.68 22.04
CA ASP A 21 -40.00 8.42 20.89
C ASP A 21 -39.27 8.11 19.56
N PRO A 22 -39.97 7.79 18.46
CA PRO A 22 -39.35 7.42 17.17
C PRO A 22 -38.76 8.60 16.37
N GLU A 23 -38.77 9.83 16.90
CA GLU A 23 -38.24 11.03 16.20
C GLU A 23 -36.86 11.49 16.72
N THR A 24 -35.98 10.57 17.11
CA THR A 24 -34.57 10.95 17.31
C THR A 24 -33.89 11.07 15.94
N VAL A 25 -34.03 12.26 15.36
CA VAL A 25 -33.37 12.72 14.13
C VAL A 25 -31.92 12.24 14.11
N TRP A 26 -31.59 11.34 13.18
CA TRP A 26 -30.21 11.05 12.80
C TRP A 26 -29.58 12.36 12.35
N GLN A 27 -28.75 12.96 13.20
CA GLN A 27 -27.97 14.12 12.80
C GLN A 27 -26.81 13.60 11.93
N PRO A 28 -26.67 14.07 10.68
CA PRO A 28 -25.50 13.74 9.88
C PRO A 28 -24.24 14.10 10.67
N ARG A 29 -23.24 13.21 10.64
CA ARG A 29 -21.95 13.51 11.29
C ARG A 29 -21.43 14.82 10.70
N PRO A 30 -20.91 15.75 11.52
CA PRO A 30 -20.38 16.99 11.00
C PRO A 30 -19.29 16.68 9.98
N VAL A 31 -19.49 17.19 8.76
CA VAL A 31 -18.46 17.22 7.72
C VAL A 31 -17.21 17.84 8.35
N ASN A 32 -16.05 17.18 8.22
CA ASN A 32 -14.81 17.64 8.83
C ASN A 32 -14.59 19.15 8.53
N PRO A 33 -14.45 20.01 9.55
CA PRO A 33 -14.35 21.46 9.37
C PRO A 33 -13.17 21.90 8.48
N PHE A 34 -12.19 21.02 8.23
CA PHE A 34 -11.09 21.26 7.27
C PHE A 34 -11.53 21.51 5.82
N TYR A 35 -12.78 21.18 5.45
CA TYR A 35 -13.28 21.38 4.09
C TYR A 35 -13.86 22.79 3.83
N ARG A 36 -13.83 23.71 4.81
CA ARG A 36 -14.20 25.11 4.61
C ARG A 36 -12.97 25.96 4.29
N GLY A 37 -12.83 26.34 3.01
CA GLY A 37 -11.95 27.44 2.59
C GLY A 37 -10.46 27.10 2.57
N VAL A 38 -10.07 26.15 1.72
CA VAL A 38 -8.65 25.85 1.54
C VAL A 38 -8.00 26.84 0.56
N HIS A 39 -7.61 28.00 1.08
CA HIS A 39 -6.70 28.92 0.40
C HIS A 39 -5.27 28.42 0.65
N PHE A 40 -4.54 28.16 -0.42
CA PHE A 40 -3.15 27.71 -0.34
C PHE A 40 -2.25 28.75 -0.98
N THR A 41 -1.15 29.08 -0.31
CA THR A 41 -0.12 29.96 -0.87
C THR A 41 0.76 29.22 -1.87
N THR A 42 1.34 29.92 -2.85
CA THR A 42 2.30 29.34 -3.82
C THR A 42 3.46 28.65 -3.10
N THR A 43 3.91 29.20 -1.97
CA THR A 43 4.99 28.66 -1.14
C THR A 43 4.64 27.31 -0.51
N GLU A 44 3.41 27.13 0.01
CA GLU A 44 2.96 25.83 0.53
C GLU A 44 2.85 24.77 -0.56
N VAL A 45 2.48 25.16 -1.78
CA VAL A 45 2.43 24.25 -2.93
C VAL A 45 3.84 23.82 -3.36
N CYS A 46 4.82 24.72 -3.32
CA CYS A 46 6.23 24.42 -3.59
C CYS A 46 6.84 23.50 -2.53
N ILE A 47 6.67 23.80 -1.24
CA ILE A 47 7.20 22.98 -0.12
C ILE A 47 6.60 21.56 -0.13
N MET A 48 5.33 21.40 -0.51
CA MET A 48 4.65 20.10 -0.60
C MET A 48 5.00 19.32 -1.88
N ALA A 49 5.54 19.99 -2.90
CA ALA A 49 6.10 19.38 -4.10
C ALA A 49 7.59 18.99 -3.94
N GLU A 50 8.28 19.51 -2.91
CA GLU A 50 9.72 19.39 -2.64
C GLU A 50 10.12 18.20 -1.74
N GLY A 51 9.20 17.30 -1.38
CA GLY A 51 9.57 16.07 -0.70
C GLY A 51 10.48 15.22 -1.59
N ASN A 52 11.78 15.14 -1.26
CA ASN A 52 12.77 14.41 -2.06
C ASN A 52 12.25 12.98 -2.35
N ARG A 53 12.02 12.67 -3.63
CA ARG A 53 11.36 11.42 -4.07
C ARG A 53 12.38 10.29 -4.06
N LYS A 54 12.82 9.92 -2.85
CA LYS A 54 13.80 8.85 -2.63
C LYS A 54 13.09 7.50 -2.55
N VAL A 55 13.38 6.64 -3.51
CA VAL A 55 12.81 5.29 -3.65
C VAL A 55 13.90 4.26 -3.40
N LEU A 56 13.64 3.31 -2.50
CA LEU A 56 14.45 2.10 -2.38
C LEU A 56 13.72 0.94 -3.04
N LEU A 57 14.31 0.33 -4.06
CA LEU A 57 13.81 -0.86 -4.74
C LEU A 57 14.63 -2.07 -4.30
N ALA A 58 14.02 -2.97 -3.54
CA ALA A 58 14.67 -4.22 -3.12
C ALA A 58 14.52 -5.30 -4.19
N VAL A 59 15.64 -5.93 -4.55
CA VAL A 59 15.73 -6.97 -5.59
C VAL A 59 16.54 -8.16 -5.09
N ASP A 60 16.31 -9.33 -5.68
CA ASP A 60 17.03 -10.58 -5.36
C ASP A 60 17.81 -11.15 -6.56
N GLY A 61 17.78 -10.46 -7.71
CA GLY A 61 18.46 -10.90 -8.94
C GLY A 61 17.64 -11.87 -9.79
N SER A 62 16.42 -12.23 -9.37
CA SER A 62 15.52 -13.10 -10.14
C SER A 62 14.85 -12.42 -11.33
N ASP A 63 14.31 -13.21 -12.27
CA ASP A 63 13.47 -12.71 -13.37
C ASP A 63 12.20 -12.01 -12.85
N GLU A 64 11.63 -12.49 -11.75
CA GLU A 64 10.53 -11.81 -11.07
C GLU A 64 10.95 -10.42 -10.58
N SER A 65 12.14 -10.29 -9.98
CA SER A 65 12.64 -8.97 -9.56
C SER A 65 12.93 -8.05 -10.76
N LEU A 66 13.34 -8.60 -11.90
CA LEU A 66 13.49 -7.82 -13.14
C LEU A 66 12.14 -7.29 -13.66
N ALA A 67 11.05 -8.05 -13.47
CA ALA A 67 9.70 -7.57 -13.78
C ALA A 67 9.26 -6.43 -12.87
N VAL A 68 9.64 -6.48 -11.58
CA VAL A 68 9.43 -5.36 -10.65
C VAL A 68 10.21 -4.13 -11.11
N VAL A 69 11.49 -4.29 -11.45
CA VAL A 69 12.33 -3.20 -11.96
C VAL A 69 11.70 -2.53 -13.17
N ARG A 70 11.22 -3.33 -14.16
CA ARG A 70 10.56 -2.80 -15.36
C ARG A 70 9.37 -1.93 -15.01
N TYR A 71 8.44 -2.48 -14.24
CA TYR A 71 7.25 -1.74 -13.80
C TYR A 71 7.64 -0.43 -13.09
N VAL A 72 8.60 -0.47 -12.17
CA VAL A 72 9.05 0.71 -11.42
C VAL A 72 9.68 1.75 -12.33
N SER A 73 10.55 1.34 -13.25
CA SER A 73 11.20 2.24 -14.20
C SER A 73 10.19 2.94 -15.12
N GLU A 74 9.12 2.24 -15.52
CA GLU A 74 8.06 2.79 -16.38
C GLU A 74 7.05 3.66 -15.62
N SER A 75 6.85 3.38 -14.32
CA SER A 75 5.84 4.03 -13.48
C SER A 75 6.31 5.33 -12.83
N LEU A 76 7.58 5.39 -12.44
CA LEU A 76 8.11 6.53 -11.72
C LEU A 76 8.32 7.71 -12.67
N GLN A 77 7.95 8.91 -12.23
CA GLN A 77 8.38 10.12 -12.90
C GLN A 77 9.91 10.26 -12.82
N PRO A 78 10.64 10.38 -13.94
CA PRO A 78 12.11 10.41 -13.90
C PRO A 78 12.70 11.69 -13.30
N THR A 79 11.92 12.78 -13.27
CA THR A 79 12.40 14.10 -12.83
C THR A 79 12.30 14.23 -11.31
N ASP A 80 13.41 14.66 -10.70
CA ASP A 80 13.63 14.80 -9.24
C ASP A 80 13.29 13.55 -8.42
N THR A 81 13.54 12.37 -9.00
CA THR A 81 13.40 11.07 -8.32
C THR A 81 14.76 10.42 -8.18
N GLU A 82 15.14 10.10 -6.95
CA GLU A 82 16.34 9.34 -6.62
C GLU A 82 15.95 7.88 -6.34
N VAL A 83 16.62 6.94 -6.99
CA VAL A 83 16.34 5.50 -6.84
C VAL A 83 17.60 4.79 -6.36
N LEU A 84 17.49 4.08 -5.24
CA LEU A 84 18.45 3.06 -4.84
C LEU A 84 17.88 1.68 -5.20
N VAL A 85 18.56 0.95 -6.07
CA VAL A 85 18.30 -0.47 -6.29
C VAL A 85 19.22 -1.26 -5.38
N TYR A 86 18.63 -2.02 -4.46
CA TYR A 86 19.35 -2.67 -3.37
C TYR A 86 19.14 -4.18 -3.37
N GLN A 87 20.23 -4.93 -3.48
CA GLN A 87 20.25 -6.39 -3.31
C GLN A 87 20.99 -6.75 -2.04
N VAL A 88 20.37 -7.57 -1.20
CA VAL A 88 21.03 -8.15 -0.02
C VAL A 88 21.48 -9.56 -0.36
N MET A 89 22.77 -9.82 -0.25
CA MET A 89 23.37 -11.14 -0.47
C MET A 89 23.78 -11.77 0.85
N SER A 90 23.33 -13.00 1.08
CA SER A 90 23.84 -13.83 2.17
C SER A 90 25.29 -14.20 1.86
N LYS A 91 26.21 -13.84 2.77
CA LYS A 91 27.60 -14.29 2.69
C LYS A 91 27.78 -15.58 3.46
N VAL A 92 28.75 -16.38 3.03
CA VAL A 92 29.22 -17.53 3.80
C VAL A 92 29.81 -17.02 5.11
N PRO A 93 29.38 -17.54 6.28
CA PRO A 93 29.90 -17.08 7.57
C PRO A 93 31.41 -17.27 7.67
N GLU A 94 32.09 -16.33 8.33
CA GLU A 94 33.56 -16.29 8.40
C GLU A 94 34.19 -17.59 8.94
N VAL A 95 33.50 -18.25 9.86
CA VAL A 95 33.88 -19.55 10.44
C VAL A 95 34.10 -20.62 9.36
N PHE A 96 33.35 -20.59 8.26
CA PHE A 96 33.57 -21.53 7.16
C PHE A 96 34.86 -21.24 6.41
N TRP A 97 35.28 -19.98 6.27
CA TRP A 97 36.57 -19.64 5.65
C TRP A 97 37.76 -20.10 6.46
N ASP A 98 37.65 -20.10 7.79
CA ASP A 98 38.70 -20.58 8.69
C ASP A 98 38.98 -22.07 8.57
N LEU A 99 37.99 -22.87 8.16
CA LEU A 99 38.17 -24.29 7.86
C LEU A 99 39.10 -24.52 6.66
N GLY A 100 39.37 -23.51 5.84
CA GLY A 100 40.33 -23.58 4.73
C GLY A 100 41.80 -23.75 5.17
N LYS A 101 42.08 -23.70 6.47
CA LYS A 101 43.40 -24.05 7.03
C LYS A 101 43.60 -25.57 7.14
N ASP A 102 42.53 -26.36 7.05
CA ASP A 102 42.59 -27.83 7.01
C ASP A 102 42.72 -28.31 5.54
N PRO A 103 43.80 -29.05 5.19
CA PRO A 103 43.99 -29.59 3.85
C PRO A 103 42.82 -30.43 3.31
N ALA A 104 42.06 -31.09 4.19
CA ALA A 104 40.89 -31.87 3.81
C ALA A 104 39.71 -31.00 3.34
N TRP A 105 39.69 -29.72 3.73
CA TRP A 105 38.63 -28.76 3.41
C TRP A 105 39.02 -27.78 2.30
N LEU A 106 40.31 -27.64 1.97
CA LEU A 106 40.80 -26.75 0.90
C LEU A 106 39.97 -26.82 -0.41
N PRO A 107 39.69 -28.00 -1.01
CA PRO A 107 38.93 -28.06 -2.25
C PRO A 107 37.48 -27.58 -2.10
N LYS A 108 36.86 -27.82 -0.93
CA LYS A 108 35.50 -27.38 -0.65
C LYS A 108 35.44 -25.86 -0.47
N ILE A 109 36.44 -25.28 0.19
CA ILE A 109 36.52 -23.83 0.39
C ILE A 109 36.75 -23.11 -0.94
N GLU A 110 37.60 -23.63 -1.82
CA GLU A 110 37.80 -23.03 -3.13
C GLU A 110 36.51 -23.06 -3.96
N ALA A 111 35.78 -24.18 -3.97
CA ALA A 111 34.48 -24.26 -4.62
C ALA A 111 33.44 -23.26 -4.07
N VAL A 112 33.47 -23.00 -2.75
CA VAL A 112 32.59 -22.00 -2.13
C VAL A 112 33.01 -20.57 -2.54
N ARG A 113 34.31 -20.27 -2.65
CA ARG A 113 34.78 -18.97 -3.17
C ARG A 113 34.38 -18.76 -4.61
N GLU A 114 34.59 -19.76 -5.46
CA GLU A 114 34.17 -19.71 -6.87
C GLU A 114 32.66 -19.51 -6.98
N TYR A 115 31.88 -20.19 -6.14
CA TYR A 115 30.44 -20.00 -6.06
C TYR A 115 30.07 -18.56 -5.67
N GLU A 116 30.68 -17.99 -4.62
CA GLU A 116 30.42 -16.60 -4.21
C GLU A 116 30.81 -15.59 -5.30
N GLN A 117 32.00 -15.71 -5.89
CA GLN A 117 32.43 -14.84 -7.00
C GLN A 117 31.47 -14.92 -8.18
N LYS A 118 30.98 -16.12 -8.50
CA LYS A 118 29.96 -16.31 -9.54
C LYS A 118 28.65 -15.62 -9.17
N GLN A 119 28.19 -15.70 -7.91
CA GLN A 119 26.99 -14.99 -7.47
C GLN A 119 27.17 -13.47 -7.54
N GLU A 120 28.33 -12.94 -7.14
CA GLU A 120 28.63 -11.51 -7.25
C GLU A 120 28.66 -11.04 -8.72
N SER A 121 29.24 -11.83 -9.63
CA SER A 121 29.22 -11.53 -11.06
C SER A 121 27.79 -11.51 -11.63
N ILE A 122 26.96 -12.49 -11.27
CA ILE A 122 25.56 -12.54 -11.69
C ILE A 122 24.78 -11.32 -11.16
N ALA A 123 24.99 -10.96 -9.89
CA ALA A 123 24.37 -9.78 -9.29
C ALA A 123 24.84 -8.48 -10.00
N ALA A 124 26.12 -8.36 -10.34
CA ALA A 124 26.64 -7.22 -11.07
C ALA A 124 26.03 -7.10 -12.49
N GLU A 125 25.93 -8.21 -13.22
CA GLU A 125 25.25 -8.26 -14.53
C GLU A 125 23.77 -7.87 -14.42
N PHE A 126 23.08 -8.35 -13.38
CA PHE A 126 21.71 -7.95 -13.10
C PHE A 126 21.62 -6.44 -12.87
N MET A 127 22.47 -5.87 -12.02
CA MET A 127 22.48 -4.43 -11.72
C MET A 127 22.77 -3.58 -12.96
N ASN A 128 23.64 -4.04 -13.86
CA ASN A 128 23.88 -3.37 -15.15
C ASN A 128 22.60 -3.30 -16.00
N LYS A 129 21.86 -4.42 -16.12
CA LYS A 129 20.57 -4.45 -16.82
C LYS A 129 19.56 -3.49 -16.18
N VAL A 130 19.51 -3.43 -14.85
CA VAL A 130 18.64 -2.50 -14.13
C VAL A 130 18.98 -1.05 -14.46
N ALA A 131 20.26 -0.67 -14.40
CA ALA A 131 20.69 0.68 -14.71
C ALA A 131 20.30 1.08 -16.15
N ASP A 132 20.44 0.16 -17.10
CA ASP A 132 20.03 0.36 -18.49
C ASP A 132 18.53 0.60 -18.63
N MET A 133 17.69 -0.14 -17.91
CA MET A 133 16.24 0.03 -17.94
C MET A 133 15.80 1.41 -17.43
N PHE A 134 16.36 1.86 -16.30
CA PHE A 134 16.07 3.20 -15.80
C PHE A 134 16.57 4.30 -16.74
N ARG A 135 17.75 4.12 -17.35
CA ARG A 135 18.26 5.05 -18.37
C ARG A 135 17.32 5.13 -19.57
N GLN A 136 16.83 4.00 -20.07
CA GLN A 136 15.86 3.95 -21.19
C GLN A 136 14.52 4.60 -20.80
N ALA A 137 14.13 4.51 -19.53
CA ALA A 137 12.95 5.19 -19.00
C ALA A 137 13.14 6.71 -18.77
N GLY A 138 14.33 7.27 -19.07
CA GLY A 138 14.60 8.71 -19.04
C GLY A 138 15.18 9.22 -17.73
N PHE A 139 15.66 8.34 -16.83
CA PHE A 139 16.36 8.78 -15.62
C PHE A 139 17.75 9.34 -15.95
N ARG A 140 18.11 10.43 -15.28
CA ARG A 140 19.43 11.07 -15.46
C ARG A 140 20.52 10.19 -14.85
N PRO A 141 21.75 10.23 -15.40
CA PRO A 141 22.92 9.64 -14.75
C PRO A 141 23.05 10.15 -13.30
N GLY A 142 23.28 9.24 -12.36
CA GLY A 142 23.41 9.56 -10.92
C GLY A 142 22.10 9.60 -10.14
N SER A 143 20.93 9.74 -10.79
CA SER A 143 19.62 9.64 -10.11
C SER A 143 19.28 8.19 -9.71
N VAL A 144 19.95 7.20 -10.29
CA VAL A 144 19.77 5.79 -9.98
C VAL A 144 21.12 5.23 -9.52
N THR A 145 21.13 4.67 -8.32
CA THR A 145 22.30 3.99 -7.73
C THR A 145 21.97 2.52 -7.53
N THR A 146 22.90 1.63 -7.85
CA THR A 146 22.80 0.20 -7.58
C THR A 146 23.74 -0.17 -6.44
N ARG A 147 23.28 -0.99 -5.49
CA ARG A 147 24.11 -1.47 -4.38
C ARG A 147 23.85 -2.94 -4.08
N ILE A 148 24.94 -3.68 -3.90
CA ILE A 148 24.93 -5.04 -3.37
C ILE A 148 25.44 -4.97 -1.93
N GLY A 149 24.59 -5.30 -0.97
CA GLY A 149 24.90 -5.31 0.46
C GLY A 149 25.06 -6.72 1.01
N ALA A 150 25.97 -6.90 1.97
CA ALA A 150 26.05 -8.15 2.73
C ALA A 150 24.90 -8.23 3.74
N GLN A 151 24.26 -9.39 3.84
CA GLN A 151 23.28 -9.67 4.87
C GLN A 151 23.92 -9.56 6.26
N GLN A 152 23.26 -8.84 7.18
CA GLN A 152 23.70 -8.66 8.56
C GLN A 152 22.78 -9.39 9.52
N GLU A 153 21.48 -9.06 9.52
CA GLU A 153 20.50 -9.78 10.34
C GLU A 153 19.60 -10.69 9.50
N GLY A 154 19.26 -10.24 8.30
CA GLY A 154 18.28 -10.89 7.45
C GLY A 154 17.73 -9.92 6.42
N ILE A 155 17.49 -10.43 5.22
CA ILE A 155 17.14 -9.65 4.02
C ILE A 155 16.10 -8.56 4.31
N ALA A 156 14.95 -8.93 4.88
CA ALA A 156 13.87 -7.96 5.17
C ALA A 156 14.29 -6.87 6.16
N ARG A 157 15.03 -7.21 7.21
CA ARG A 157 15.46 -6.24 8.24
C ARG A 157 16.54 -5.32 7.69
N ASP A 158 17.48 -5.86 6.92
CA ASP A 158 18.57 -5.10 6.31
C ASP A 158 18.03 -4.10 5.27
N VAL A 159 17.03 -4.51 4.47
CA VAL A 159 16.32 -3.62 3.53
C VAL A 159 15.60 -2.49 4.27
N VAL A 160 14.85 -2.80 5.33
CA VAL A 160 14.12 -1.77 6.11
C VAL A 160 15.10 -0.84 6.83
N ALA A 161 16.22 -1.35 7.33
CA ALA A 161 17.27 -0.56 7.96
C ALA A 161 17.93 0.40 6.97
N GLU A 162 18.24 -0.04 5.74
CA GLU A 162 18.74 0.84 4.68
C GLU A 162 17.70 1.90 4.29
N ALA A 163 16.42 1.51 4.14
CA ALA A 163 15.34 2.44 3.84
C ALA A 163 15.26 3.58 4.87
N ARG A 164 15.35 3.23 6.16
CA ARG A 164 15.32 4.21 7.27
C ARG A 164 16.58 5.06 7.29
N ARG A 165 17.76 4.46 7.24
CA ARG A 165 19.05 5.16 7.33
C ARG A 165 19.22 6.16 6.17
N GLY A 166 18.81 5.79 4.96
CA GLY A 166 18.93 6.65 3.78
C GLY A 166 17.79 7.66 3.61
N GLY A 167 16.80 7.65 4.49
CA GLY A 167 15.63 8.55 4.42
C GLY A 167 14.75 8.29 3.20
N TYR A 168 14.60 7.02 2.79
CA TYR A 168 13.78 6.65 1.65
C TYR A 168 12.29 6.72 2.01
N GLY A 169 11.55 7.60 1.32
CA GLY A 169 10.12 7.79 1.53
C GLY A 169 9.26 6.68 0.91
N VAL A 170 9.83 5.91 -0.02
CA VAL A 170 9.16 4.80 -0.70
C VAL A 170 10.05 3.55 -0.68
N LEU A 171 9.47 2.42 -0.29
CA LEU A 171 10.09 1.09 -0.37
C LEU A 171 9.32 0.22 -1.36
N VAL A 172 9.99 -0.26 -2.40
CA VAL A 172 9.40 -1.14 -3.41
C VAL A 172 9.94 -2.55 -3.24
N VAL A 173 9.03 -3.52 -3.24
CA VAL A 173 9.33 -4.95 -3.12
C VAL A 173 8.46 -5.74 -4.09
N GLY A 174 9.00 -6.83 -4.63
CA GLY A 174 8.16 -7.84 -5.26
C GLY A 174 7.33 -8.59 -4.24
N ARG A 175 6.18 -9.15 -4.65
CA ARG A 175 5.38 -10.05 -3.80
C ARG A 175 6.18 -11.27 -3.34
N GLY A 176 7.09 -11.74 -4.19
CA GLY A 176 7.85 -12.97 -4.00
C GLY A 176 6.96 -14.21 -4.03
N LYS A 177 7.58 -15.37 -4.22
CA LYS A 177 6.96 -16.67 -3.99
C LYS A 177 7.48 -17.22 -2.69
N SER A 178 6.60 -17.77 -1.86
CA SER A 178 7.04 -18.50 -0.67
C SER A 178 7.49 -19.89 -1.09
N ALA A 179 8.79 -20.18 -0.98
CA ALA A 179 9.34 -21.50 -1.29
C ALA A 179 8.78 -22.61 -0.37
N SER A 180 8.39 -22.27 0.86
CA SER A 180 7.90 -23.23 1.87
C SER A 180 6.38 -23.32 1.96
N ALA A 181 5.64 -22.36 1.39
CA ALA A 181 4.19 -22.32 1.47
C ALA A 181 3.60 -21.64 0.22
N PRO A 182 3.47 -22.37 -0.91
CA PRO A 182 3.05 -21.81 -2.20
C PRO A 182 1.67 -21.12 -2.16
N ASP A 183 0.80 -21.54 -1.24
CA ASP A 183 -0.55 -20.99 -1.07
C ASP A 183 -0.59 -19.65 -0.34
N LEU A 184 0.51 -19.22 0.27
CA LEU A 184 0.56 -17.92 0.93
C LEU A 184 0.49 -16.80 -0.11
N PRO A 185 -0.26 -15.71 0.18
CA PRO A 185 -0.39 -14.60 -0.74
C PRO A 185 0.94 -13.86 -0.96
N LEU A 186 1.90 -13.97 -0.04
CA LEU A 186 3.14 -13.20 -0.03
C LEU A 186 4.35 -14.05 0.36
N GLY A 187 5.49 -13.77 -0.25
CA GLY A 187 6.78 -14.32 0.16
C GLY A 187 7.22 -13.80 1.54
N GLY A 188 8.10 -14.56 2.19
CA GLY A 188 8.54 -14.27 3.57
C GLY A 188 9.20 -12.90 3.74
N VAL A 189 9.96 -12.42 2.75
CA VAL A 189 10.59 -11.09 2.77
C VAL A 189 9.53 -9.99 2.68
N ALA A 190 8.63 -10.05 1.69
CA ALA A 190 7.56 -9.06 1.51
C ALA A 190 6.63 -8.99 2.74
N SER A 191 6.25 -10.15 3.30
CA SER A 191 5.43 -10.23 4.51
C SER A 191 6.08 -9.57 5.74
N LYS A 192 7.39 -9.83 5.95
CA LYS A 192 8.15 -9.19 7.05
C LYS A 192 8.28 -7.69 6.85
N ILE A 193 8.50 -7.23 5.63
CA ILE A 193 8.59 -5.79 5.31
C ILE A 193 7.26 -5.09 5.58
N LEU A 194 6.13 -5.64 5.09
CA LEU A 194 4.80 -5.06 5.31
C LEU A 194 4.38 -5.04 6.79
N SER A 195 4.91 -5.98 7.58
CA SER A 195 4.67 -6.05 9.03
C SER A 195 5.61 -5.16 9.85
N SER A 196 6.62 -4.55 9.23
CA SER A 196 7.56 -3.67 9.93
C SER A 196 6.90 -2.32 10.24
N ALA A 197 7.18 -1.75 11.42
CA ALA A 197 6.71 -0.43 11.82
C ALA A 197 7.84 0.38 12.48
N PRO A 198 7.91 1.71 12.29
CA PRO A 198 7.23 2.48 11.23
C PRO A 198 7.75 2.09 9.84
N ALA A 199 6.87 2.04 8.84
CA ALA A 199 7.21 1.71 7.46
C ALA A 199 6.95 2.89 6.53
N PRO A 200 7.84 3.18 5.57
CA PRO A 200 7.57 4.15 4.51
C PRO A 200 6.39 3.72 3.63
N ALA A 201 5.98 4.57 2.68
CA ALA A 201 5.06 4.14 1.63
C ALA A 201 5.65 2.88 0.96
N THR A 202 4.84 1.83 0.83
CA THR A 202 5.32 0.52 0.37
C THR A 202 4.63 0.14 -0.92
N TRP A 203 5.40 -0.17 -1.96
CA TRP A 203 4.89 -0.68 -3.22
C TRP A 203 5.13 -2.18 -3.27
N LEU A 204 4.05 -2.93 -3.39
CA LEU A 204 4.04 -4.37 -3.47
C LEU A 204 3.70 -4.78 -4.89
N VAL A 205 4.71 -5.12 -5.68
CA VAL A 205 4.54 -5.39 -7.12
C VAL A 205 4.31 -6.89 -7.34
N GLY A 206 3.15 -7.23 -7.87
CA GLY A 206 2.76 -8.61 -8.21
C GLY A 206 2.59 -8.78 -9.72
N GLY A 207 2.89 -9.98 -10.23
CA GLY A 207 2.74 -10.30 -11.64
C GLY A 207 3.67 -9.49 -12.55
N LYS A 208 3.12 -9.01 -13.67
CA LYS A 208 3.79 -8.12 -14.64
C LYS A 208 2.85 -6.96 -14.98
N PRO A 209 2.57 -6.06 -14.03
CA PRO A 209 1.60 -4.99 -14.23
C PRO A 209 2.15 -3.93 -15.19
N HIS A 210 1.27 -3.23 -15.90
CA HIS A 210 1.59 -2.04 -16.68
C HIS A 210 1.41 -0.76 -15.84
N ALA A 211 2.01 0.35 -16.28
CA ALA A 211 2.00 1.62 -15.56
C ALA A 211 0.92 2.62 -16.01
N ASP A 212 0.16 2.30 -17.07
CA ASP A 212 -0.67 3.29 -17.78
C ASP A 212 -2.00 3.62 -17.10
N SER A 213 -2.49 2.79 -16.19
CA SER A 213 -3.79 3.01 -15.54
C SER A 213 -3.73 2.74 -14.03
N ILE A 214 -4.05 3.79 -13.26
CA ILE A 214 -3.94 3.82 -11.81
C ILE A 214 -5.31 3.95 -11.17
N LEU A 215 -5.64 3.04 -10.27
CA LEU A 215 -6.85 3.07 -9.46
C LEU A 215 -6.51 3.52 -8.04
N VAL A 216 -7.01 4.68 -7.62
CA VAL A 216 -6.81 5.18 -6.25
C VAL A 216 -8.05 4.86 -5.43
N ALA A 217 -7.91 4.02 -4.41
CA ALA A 217 -8.98 3.70 -3.48
C ALA A 217 -9.20 4.87 -2.51
N MET A 218 -10.35 5.53 -2.64
CA MET A 218 -10.71 6.72 -1.88
C MET A 218 -11.69 6.38 -0.75
N ASP A 219 -11.50 7.04 0.38
CA ASP A 219 -12.51 7.25 1.42
C ASP A 219 -12.37 8.70 1.92
N SER A 220 -13.10 9.09 2.97
CA SER A 220 -13.03 10.44 3.53
C SER A 220 -11.88 10.63 4.55
N SER A 221 -10.89 9.73 4.58
CA SER A 221 -9.72 9.84 5.47
C SER A 221 -8.57 10.62 4.85
N ASP A 222 -7.71 11.18 5.70
CA ASP A 222 -6.49 11.88 5.26
C ASP A 222 -5.52 10.95 4.53
N ASN A 223 -5.49 9.66 4.90
CA ASN A 223 -4.68 8.63 4.24
C ASN A 223 -5.09 8.43 2.77
N ALA A 224 -6.37 8.57 2.43
CA ALA A 224 -6.83 8.52 1.04
C ALA A 224 -6.40 9.75 0.25
N ILE A 225 -6.40 10.94 0.87
CA ILE A 225 -5.85 12.14 0.25
C ILE A 225 -4.34 12.03 0.06
N GLU A 226 -3.61 11.47 1.03
CA GLU A 226 -2.18 11.21 0.89
C GLU A 226 -1.88 10.17 -0.20
N ALA A 227 -2.74 9.16 -0.37
CA ALA A 227 -2.65 8.23 -1.49
C ALA A 227 -2.78 8.97 -2.85
N ALA A 228 -3.74 9.88 -3.00
CA ALA A 228 -3.88 10.69 -4.22
C ALA A 228 -2.66 11.61 -4.45
N LYS A 229 -2.18 12.30 -3.41
CA LYS A 229 -0.95 13.10 -3.48
C LYS A 229 0.27 12.26 -3.86
N HIS A 230 0.38 11.05 -3.33
CA HIS A 230 1.44 10.11 -3.69
C HIS A 230 1.41 9.75 -5.17
N VAL A 231 0.21 9.56 -5.75
CA VAL A 231 0.05 9.37 -7.19
C VAL A 231 0.58 10.57 -7.97
N GLY A 232 0.16 11.79 -7.60
CA GLY A 232 0.65 13.01 -8.25
C GLY A 232 2.16 13.21 -8.11
N ARG A 233 2.76 12.82 -6.99
CA ARG A 233 4.21 12.94 -6.74
C ARG A 233 5.05 11.89 -7.46
N MET A 234 4.56 10.67 -7.61
CA MET A 234 5.40 9.55 -8.08
C MET A 234 5.10 9.13 -9.51
N PHE A 235 3.86 9.29 -9.98
CA PHE A 235 3.41 8.73 -11.26
C PHE A 235 3.09 9.79 -12.32
N ASN A 236 3.43 11.08 -12.12
CA ASN A 236 3.10 12.11 -13.09
C ASN A 236 4.09 12.16 -14.28
N HIS A 237 4.07 11.12 -15.13
CA HIS A 237 4.94 11.00 -16.32
C HIS A 237 4.17 11.17 -17.65
N GLY A 238 2.96 11.74 -17.62
CA GLY A 238 2.23 12.22 -18.80
C GLY A 238 1.47 11.20 -19.65
N ARG A 239 1.67 9.89 -19.44
CA ARG A 239 1.04 8.83 -20.26
C ARG A 239 -0.08 8.06 -19.55
N ASN A 240 -0.09 8.11 -18.23
CA ASN A 240 -1.00 7.34 -17.40
C ASN A 240 -2.31 8.08 -17.09
N THR A 241 -3.36 7.31 -16.85
CA THR A 241 -4.66 7.76 -16.35
C THR A 241 -4.82 7.42 -14.88
N ILE A 242 -5.60 8.24 -14.17
CA ILE A 242 -5.84 8.13 -12.73
C ILE A 242 -7.34 8.13 -12.49
N THR A 243 -7.84 7.05 -11.89
CA THR A 243 -9.23 6.93 -11.46
C THR A 243 -9.31 6.98 -9.94
N LEU A 244 -9.98 8.00 -9.42
CA LEU A 244 -10.36 8.10 -8.01
C LEU A 244 -11.61 7.27 -7.77
N PHE A 245 -11.48 6.15 -7.05
CA PHE A 245 -12.53 5.15 -6.90
C PHE A 245 -13.03 5.05 -5.47
N HIS A 246 -14.35 5.14 -5.27
CA HIS A 246 -14.98 4.92 -3.98
C HIS A 246 -16.02 3.79 -4.04
N ALA A 247 -15.99 2.93 -3.02
CA ALA A 247 -16.94 1.84 -2.86
C ALA A 247 -17.82 2.05 -1.63
N VAL A 248 -19.12 2.24 -1.84
CA VAL A 248 -20.13 2.35 -0.80
C VAL A 248 -20.73 0.98 -0.52
N ARG A 249 -20.66 0.52 0.73
CA ARG A 249 -21.27 -0.75 1.11
C ARG A 249 -22.78 -0.61 1.18
N GLY A 250 -23.48 -1.57 0.58
CA GLY A 250 -24.90 -1.77 0.85
C GLY A 250 -25.11 -2.40 2.22
N ILE A 251 -26.26 -2.14 2.83
CA ILE A 251 -26.75 -3.01 3.90
C ILE A 251 -27.19 -4.31 3.22
N SER A 252 -26.74 -5.47 3.69
CA SER A 252 -27.29 -6.76 3.23
C SER A 252 -28.38 -7.17 4.21
N VAL A 253 -29.64 -7.21 3.76
CA VAL A 253 -30.73 -7.77 4.55
C VAL A 253 -30.85 -9.23 4.14
N SER A 254 -30.11 -10.11 4.81
CA SER A 254 -30.14 -11.55 4.50
C SER A 254 -30.84 -12.36 5.59
N VAL A 255 -31.49 -11.67 6.54
CA VAL A 255 -32.22 -12.27 7.65
C VAL A 255 -33.68 -11.88 7.52
N GLU A 256 -34.55 -12.89 7.47
CA GLU A 256 -36.00 -12.74 7.38
C GLU A 256 -36.51 -11.85 8.53
N GLY A 257 -37.29 -10.81 8.21
CA GLY A 257 -37.80 -9.81 9.17
C GLY A 257 -36.94 -8.56 9.38
N MET A 258 -35.72 -8.47 8.85
CA MET A 258 -34.97 -7.20 8.86
C MET A 258 -35.40 -6.22 7.75
N GLU A 259 -36.19 -6.66 6.77
CA GLU A 259 -36.70 -5.82 5.68
C GLU A 259 -37.64 -4.72 6.21
N ASP A 260 -38.41 -5.03 7.25
CA ASP A 260 -39.26 -4.07 7.96
C ASP A 260 -38.45 -3.06 8.78
N ILE A 261 -37.25 -3.46 9.25
CA ILE A 261 -36.34 -2.60 10.04
C ILE A 261 -35.57 -1.64 9.11
N PHE A 262 -35.22 -2.10 7.91
CA PHE A 262 -34.47 -1.33 6.92
C PHE A 262 -35.22 -1.32 5.58
N PRO A 263 -36.31 -0.54 5.46
CA PRO A 263 -37.06 -0.46 4.21
C PRO A 263 -36.19 0.06 3.06
N ASP A 264 -36.52 -0.32 1.82
CA ASP A 264 -35.74 0.02 0.62
C ASP A 264 -35.49 1.52 0.47
N SER A 265 -36.47 2.35 0.80
CA SER A 265 -36.36 3.81 0.77
C SER A 265 -35.29 4.34 1.74
N TYR A 266 -35.17 3.74 2.93
CA TYR A 266 -34.14 4.07 3.91
C TYR A 266 -32.76 3.62 3.43
N ARG A 267 -32.66 2.41 2.89
CA ARG A 267 -31.41 1.85 2.34
C ARG A 267 -30.89 2.68 1.17
N LEU A 268 -31.78 3.11 0.27
CA LEU A 268 -31.44 3.97 -0.86
C LEU A 268 -30.95 5.34 -0.38
N ARG A 269 -31.64 5.95 0.59
CA ARG A 269 -31.22 7.22 1.20
C ARG A 269 -29.82 7.13 1.81
N LEU A 270 -29.51 6.04 2.53
CA LEU A 270 -28.17 5.82 3.09
C LEU A 270 -27.08 5.73 2.01
N LEU A 271 -27.38 5.14 0.86
CA LEU A 271 -26.44 5.10 -0.27
C LEU A 271 -26.24 6.49 -0.87
N GLU A 272 -27.32 7.25 -1.07
CA GLU A 272 -27.25 8.64 -1.55
C GLU A 272 -26.46 9.55 -0.61
N ASP A 273 -26.68 9.42 0.69
CA ASP A 273 -25.99 10.21 1.70
C ASP A 273 -24.50 9.84 1.75
N ALA A 274 -24.16 8.55 1.70
CA ALA A 274 -22.77 8.11 1.61
C ALA A 274 -22.07 8.59 0.32
N GLU A 275 -22.80 8.64 -0.81
CA GLU A 275 -22.28 9.21 -2.05
C GLU A 275 -22.02 10.72 -1.91
N LYS A 276 -22.92 11.46 -1.27
CA LYS A 276 -22.71 12.90 -1.00
C LYS A 276 -21.53 13.13 -0.06
N GLU A 277 -21.38 12.31 0.97
CA GLU A 277 -20.31 12.43 1.97
C GLU A 277 -18.90 12.28 1.37
N ILE A 278 -18.71 11.46 0.32
CA ILE A 278 -17.39 11.26 -0.29
C ILE A 278 -17.00 12.38 -1.28
N ARG A 279 -17.97 13.11 -1.86
CA ARG A 279 -17.71 14.13 -2.90
C ARG A 279 -16.66 15.17 -2.51
N PRO A 280 -16.65 15.73 -1.28
CA PRO A 280 -15.62 16.69 -0.88
C PRO A 280 -14.20 16.10 -0.92
N ALA A 281 -14.02 14.85 -0.50
CA ALA A 281 -12.72 14.19 -0.51
C ALA A 281 -12.24 13.89 -1.95
N LEU A 282 -13.13 13.42 -2.82
CA LEU A 282 -12.82 13.25 -4.25
C LEU A 282 -12.41 14.57 -4.87
N LYS A 283 -13.17 15.64 -4.59
CA LYS A 283 -12.86 16.97 -5.13
C LYS A 283 -11.51 17.50 -4.62
N LEU A 284 -11.22 17.28 -3.35
CA LEU A 284 -9.93 17.65 -2.76
C LEU A 284 -8.77 16.90 -3.41
N ALA A 285 -8.93 15.60 -3.68
CA ALA A 285 -7.94 14.79 -4.37
C ALA A 285 -7.69 15.29 -5.82
N GLU A 286 -8.74 15.61 -6.58
CA GLU A 286 -8.61 16.24 -7.90
C GLU A 286 -7.81 17.55 -7.84
N ILE A 287 -8.11 18.41 -6.87
CA ILE A 287 -7.40 19.68 -6.67
C ILE A 287 -5.91 19.44 -6.42
N TRP A 288 -5.57 18.47 -5.56
CA TRP A 288 -4.17 18.14 -5.28
C TRP A 288 -3.45 17.57 -6.50
N LEU A 289 -4.08 16.67 -7.24
CA LEU A 289 -3.52 16.12 -8.49
C LEU A 289 -3.27 17.23 -9.51
N ALA A 290 -4.25 18.11 -9.73
CA ALA A 290 -4.11 19.24 -10.65
C ALA A 290 -2.97 20.19 -10.24
N LYS A 291 -2.84 20.48 -8.95
CA LYS A 291 -1.73 21.30 -8.41
C LYS A 291 -0.36 20.67 -8.62
N MET A 292 -0.27 19.34 -8.64
CA MET A 292 0.95 18.60 -8.94
C MET A 292 1.20 18.46 -10.45
N GLY A 293 0.42 19.16 -11.28
CA GLY A 293 0.59 19.19 -12.74
C GLY A 293 0.01 17.97 -13.45
N VAL A 294 -0.90 17.22 -12.82
CA VAL A 294 -1.66 16.17 -13.52
C VAL A 294 -2.75 16.84 -14.35
N ALA A 295 -2.78 16.57 -15.66
CA ALA A 295 -3.79 17.12 -16.55
C ALA A 295 -5.19 16.59 -16.21
N ALA A 296 -6.20 17.47 -16.29
CA ALA A 296 -7.56 17.16 -15.85
C ALA A 296 -8.22 16.03 -16.65
N ASP A 297 -7.88 15.89 -17.92
CA ASP A 297 -8.35 14.82 -18.82
C ASP A 297 -7.79 13.43 -18.46
N ARG A 298 -6.70 13.37 -17.69
CA ARG A 298 -6.13 12.13 -17.14
C ARG A 298 -6.79 11.71 -15.83
N ILE A 299 -7.66 12.52 -15.24
CA ILE A 299 -8.28 12.26 -13.94
C ILE A 299 -9.76 11.94 -14.15
N SER A 300 -10.22 10.84 -13.57
CA SER A 300 -11.64 10.48 -13.51
C SER A 300 -12.05 10.07 -12.10
N THR A 301 -13.35 10.14 -11.81
CA THR A 301 -13.92 9.69 -10.54
C THR A 301 -14.95 8.61 -10.79
N LYS A 302 -14.97 7.56 -9.97
CA LYS A 302 -15.98 6.51 -10.03
C LYS A 302 -16.46 6.12 -8.64
N ILE A 303 -17.78 6.11 -8.45
CA ILE A 303 -18.43 5.67 -7.22
C ILE A 303 -19.27 4.44 -7.55
N VAL A 304 -19.07 3.36 -6.78
CA VAL A 304 -19.87 2.13 -6.89
C VAL A 304 -20.56 1.90 -5.56
N THR A 305 -21.87 1.70 -5.60
CA THR A 305 -22.72 1.54 -4.41
C THR A 305 -23.21 0.10 -4.26
N GLY A 306 -23.79 -0.21 -3.09
CA GLY A 306 -24.40 -1.53 -2.86
C GLY A 306 -23.41 -2.69 -2.72
N VAL A 307 -22.11 -2.45 -2.60
CA VAL A 307 -21.13 -3.55 -2.61
C VAL A 307 -21.08 -4.30 -1.27
N ALA A 308 -20.89 -5.62 -1.32
CA ALA A 308 -20.72 -6.41 -0.10
C ALA A 308 -19.38 -6.13 0.59
N SER A 309 -18.30 -5.94 -0.19
CA SER A 309 -16.94 -5.73 0.29
C SER A 309 -16.22 -4.64 -0.52
N ARG A 310 -15.77 -3.57 0.15
CA ARG A 310 -15.02 -2.48 -0.49
C ARG A 310 -13.72 -2.95 -1.16
N ALA A 311 -12.95 -3.79 -0.48
CA ALA A 311 -11.71 -4.33 -1.03
C ALA A 311 -11.97 -5.21 -2.26
N ALA A 312 -13.04 -6.03 -2.24
CA ALA A 312 -13.40 -6.83 -3.41
C ALA A 312 -13.80 -5.91 -4.59
N ALA A 313 -14.63 -4.89 -4.33
CA ALA A 313 -15.03 -3.93 -5.35
C ALA A 313 -13.83 -3.20 -5.99
N VAL A 314 -12.82 -2.81 -5.20
CA VAL A 314 -11.57 -2.23 -5.73
C VAL A 314 -10.84 -3.22 -6.63
N ILE A 315 -10.74 -4.50 -6.24
CA ILE A 315 -10.06 -5.54 -7.04
C ILE A 315 -10.84 -5.85 -8.32
N ASP A 316 -12.16 -5.94 -8.23
CA ASP A 316 -13.03 -6.22 -9.37
C ASP A 316 -12.98 -5.06 -10.37
N GLU A 317 -13.01 -3.82 -9.88
CA GLU A 317 -12.78 -2.63 -10.71
C GLU A 317 -11.40 -2.67 -11.35
N ALA A 318 -10.35 -2.97 -10.57
CA ALA A 318 -8.98 -3.04 -11.06
C ALA A 318 -8.84 -4.06 -12.21
N LYS A 319 -9.48 -5.22 -12.07
CA LYS A 319 -9.44 -6.27 -13.10
C LYS A 319 -10.28 -5.93 -14.33
N THR A 320 -11.53 -5.51 -14.13
CA THR A 320 -12.48 -5.26 -15.22
C THR A 320 -12.13 -4.00 -16.01
N GLY A 321 -11.60 -2.97 -15.34
CA GLY A 321 -11.12 -1.75 -15.97
C GLY A 321 -9.65 -1.82 -16.44
N GLY A 322 -8.98 -2.95 -16.25
CA GLY A 322 -7.59 -3.13 -16.72
C GLY A 322 -6.58 -2.21 -16.05
N TYR A 323 -6.73 -1.97 -14.74
CA TYR A 323 -5.78 -1.17 -13.96
C TYR A 323 -4.57 -2.01 -13.56
N GLY A 324 -3.37 -1.51 -13.88
CA GLY A 324 -2.11 -2.14 -13.49
C GLY A 324 -1.67 -1.79 -12.07
N THR A 325 -2.10 -0.62 -11.57
CA THR A 325 -1.72 -0.10 -10.26
C THR A 325 -2.95 0.20 -9.40
N ILE A 326 -2.92 -0.25 -8.15
CA ILE A 326 -3.87 0.13 -7.10
C ILE A 326 -3.11 0.93 -6.05
N VAL A 327 -3.64 2.09 -5.66
CA VAL A 327 -3.07 2.93 -4.61
C VAL A 327 -4.10 3.09 -3.50
N ALA A 328 -3.71 2.81 -2.26
CA ALA A 328 -4.61 2.89 -1.12
C ALA A 328 -3.90 3.47 0.12
N GLY A 329 -4.69 4.16 0.94
CA GLY A 329 -4.27 4.56 2.28
C GLY A 329 -3.88 3.34 3.13
N ARG A 330 -2.88 3.47 3.99
CA ARG A 330 -2.48 2.41 4.94
C ARG A 330 -3.59 2.14 5.94
N ARG A 331 -4.25 3.21 6.39
CA ARG A 331 -5.42 3.18 7.26
C ARG A 331 -6.57 3.96 6.60
N GLY A 332 -7.78 3.74 7.11
CA GLY A 332 -8.97 4.49 6.72
C GLY A 332 -9.59 5.17 7.94
N ILE A 333 -10.84 5.61 7.81
CA ILE A 333 -11.54 6.43 8.82
C ILE A 333 -11.63 5.79 10.21
N SER A 334 -11.77 4.45 10.29
CA SER A 334 -11.83 3.73 11.57
C SER A 334 -10.42 3.42 12.05
N GLU A 335 -9.75 4.41 12.66
CA GLU A 335 -8.46 4.19 13.30
C GLU A 335 -8.65 3.38 14.59
N VAL A 336 -8.07 2.18 14.60
CA VAL A 336 -7.90 1.38 15.82
C VAL A 336 -6.40 1.31 16.06
N ALA A 337 -5.95 1.86 17.20
CA ALA A 337 -4.54 2.12 17.49
C ALA A 337 -3.65 0.89 17.37
N ASP A 338 -4.19 -0.30 17.67
CA ASP A 338 -3.43 -1.56 17.72
C ASP A 338 -3.15 -2.18 16.34
N PHE A 339 -3.77 -1.69 15.25
CA PHE A 339 -3.56 -2.24 13.91
C PHE A 339 -2.56 -1.41 13.08
N THR A 340 -1.52 -2.05 12.58
CA THR A 340 -0.53 -1.44 11.66
C THR A 340 -1.11 -1.12 10.28
N MET A 341 -2.24 -1.74 9.89
CA MET A 341 -2.89 -1.56 8.59
C MET A 341 -4.41 -1.68 8.70
N GLY A 342 -5.15 -0.88 7.92
CA GLY A 342 -6.60 -0.92 7.84
C GLY A 342 -7.13 -2.20 7.18
N ARG A 343 -8.37 -2.59 7.53
CA ARG A 343 -9.00 -3.84 7.04
C ARG A 343 -9.09 -3.93 5.52
N VAL A 344 -9.41 -2.83 4.84
CA VAL A 344 -9.52 -2.79 3.36
C VAL A 344 -8.15 -3.06 2.75
N THR A 345 -7.15 -2.29 3.15
CA THR A 345 -5.77 -2.41 2.66
C THR A 345 -5.17 -3.77 2.96
N ASN A 346 -5.39 -4.33 4.16
CA ASN A 346 -4.95 -5.69 4.49
C ASN A 346 -5.61 -6.75 3.60
N LYS A 347 -6.89 -6.57 3.24
CA LYS A 347 -7.55 -7.47 2.29
C LYS A 347 -7.03 -7.26 0.86
N LEU A 348 -6.68 -6.04 0.47
CA LEU A 348 -6.03 -5.77 -0.83
C LEU A 348 -4.68 -6.45 -0.95
N THR A 349 -3.85 -6.48 0.11
CA THR A 349 -2.55 -7.18 0.04
C THR A 349 -2.71 -8.66 -0.28
N GLN A 350 -3.82 -9.29 0.12
CA GLN A 350 -4.13 -10.69 -0.14
C GLN A 350 -4.70 -10.92 -1.55
N LEU A 351 -5.47 -9.96 -2.07
CA LEU A 351 -6.24 -10.13 -3.32
C LEU A 351 -5.57 -9.55 -4.57
N ALA A 352 -4.77 -8.48 -4.45
CA ALA A 352 -4.08 -7.81 -5.57
C ALA A 352 -2.84 -8.60 -6.00
N LYS A 353 -3.04 -9.76 -6.64
CA LYS A 353 -1.95 -10.67 -7.01
C LYS A 353 -1.19 -10.26 -8.28
N GLU A 354 -1.91 -9.68 -9.25
CA GLU A 354 -1.39 -9.35 -10.59
C GLU A 354 -1.20 -7.84 -10.80
N GLN A 355 -1.61 -7.02 -9.84
CA GLN A 355 -1.44 -5.57 -9.83
C GLN A 355 -0.28 -5.18 -8.92
N SER A 356 0.25 -3.99 -9.16
CA SER A 356 1.06 -3.29 -8.17
C SER A 356 0.15 -2.64 -7.12
N LEU A 357 0.36 -2.94 -5.84
CA LEU A 357 -0.36 -2.32 -4.73
C LEU A 357 0.54 -1.33 -3.98
N CYS A 358 0.21 -0.06 -4.05
CA CYS A 358 0.89 1.02 -3.32
C CYS A 358 0.13 1.33 -2.03
N ILE A 359 0.81 1.16 -0.89
CA ILE A 359 0.26 1.41 0.44
C ILE A 359 0.91 2.68 0.99
N VAL A 360 0.10 3.71 1.21
CA VAL A 360 0.57 5.06 1.55
C VAL A 360 -0.04 5.50 2.87
N GLY A 361 0.78 6.01 3.79
CA GLY A 361 0.32 6.54 5.08
C GLY A 361 1.20 6.14 6.25
#